data_AF-A0A4Y7QMG0-F1
#
_entry.id   AF-A0A4Y7QMG0-F1
#
_cell.length_a   1.000
_cell.length_b   1.000
_cell.length_c   1.000
_cell.angle_alpha   90.00
_cell.angle_beta   90.00
_cell.angle_gamma   90.00
#
_symmetry.space_group_name_H-M   'P 1'
#
loop_
_entity.id
_entity.type
_entity.pdbx_description
1 polymer ?
#
loop_
_entity_poly.entity_id
_entity_poly.type
_entity_poly.pdbx_seq_one_letter_code
_entity_poly.pdbx_strand_id
1 'polypeptide(L)'
;MQARVDAQLQEARKAEQAAVPSESIELPEINSEYSDSEDEDRVRTFDPPDWAQSPELREALQSQSTWNPDSIFGPIKPLRMDELFKARASKFRARTSSANWAGTDRLTIEEERDYAIRMGYTS
;
A
#
# COMPACT_ATOMS: atom_id res chain seq x y z
N MET A 1 5.00 15.45 42.58
CA MET A 1 4.44 15.02 41.28
C MET A 1 5.48 15.01 40.16
N GLN A 2 6.54 15.84 40.19
CA GLN A 2 7.64 15.83 39.20
C GLN A 2 8.27 14.45 38.92
N ALA A 3 8.66 13.69 39.95
CA ALA A 3 9.42 12.45 39.76
C ALA A 3 8.72 11.39 38.89
N ARG A 4 7.38 11.36 38.84
CA ARG A 4 6.62 10.45 37.98
C ARG A 4 6.58 10.93 36.53
N VAL A 5 6.54 12.24 36.31
CA VAL A 5 6.58 12.85 34.97
C VAL A 5 7.97 12.65 34.36
N ASP A 6 9.02 12.84 35.15
CA ASP A 6 10.41 12.63 34.70
C ASP A 6 10.67 11.17 34.34
N ALA A 7 10.15 10.22 35.12
CA ALA A 7 10.25 8.80 34.83
C ALA A 7 9.54 8.43 33.51
N GLN A 8 8.34 8.96 33.27
CA GLN A 8 7.62 8.75 32.01
C GLN A 8 8.37 9.33 30.80
N LEU A 9 9.00 10.50 30.96
CA LEU A 9 9.76 11.13 29.89
C LEU A 9 11.05 10.35 29.55
N GLN A 10 11.71 9.80 30.58
CA GLN A 10 12.88 8.93 30.39
C GLN A 10 12.51 7.60 29.73
N GLU A 11 11.37 7.02 30.10
CA GLU A 11 10.88 5.78 29.50
C GLU A 11 10.49 5.98 28.03
N ALA A 12 9.83 7.10 27.69
CA ALA A 12 9.54 7.48 26.31
C ALA A 12 10.82 7.67 25.47
N ARG A 13 11.84 8.37 26.00
CA ARG A 13 13.14 8.53 25.32
C ARG A 13 13.88 7.21 25.14
N LYS A 14 13.80 6.31 26.12
CA LYS A 14 14.41 4.98 26.03
C LYS A 14 13.71 4.10 25.00
N ALA A 15 12.38 4.20 24.88
CA ALA A 15 11.60 3.53 23.85
C ALA A 15 11.89 4.11 22.43
N GLU A 16 12.12 5.41 22.33
CA GLU A 16 12.53 6.08 21.08
C GLU A 16 13.95 5.66 20.64
N GLN A 17 14.88 5.49 21.58
CA GLN A 17 16.24 5.00 21.31
C GLN A 17 16.31 3.51 20.99
N ALA A 18 15.37 2.70 21.49
CA ALA A 18 15.28 1.26 21.19
C ALA A 18 14.53 0.96 19.88
N ALA A 19 13.97 1.97 19.22
CA ALA A 19 13.33 1.80 17.94
C ALA A 19 14.40 1.67 16.84
N VAL A 20 14.68 0.43 16.42
CA VAL A 20 15.52 0.14 15.26
C VAL A 20 15.16 1.08 14.09
N PRO A 21 16.14 1.76 13.47
CA PRO A 21 15.88 2.62 12.33
C PRO A 21 15.27 1.76 11.23
N SER A 22 14.29 2.30 10.50
CA SER A 22 13.50 1.52 9.53
C SER A 22 14.36 0.86 8.46
N GLU A 23 15.50 1.46 8.13
CA GLU A 23 16.51 0.97 7.19
C GLU A 23 17.33 -0.23 7.71
N SER A 24 17.27 -0.53 9.01
CA SER A 24 17.92 -1.70 9.63
C SER A 24 16.94 -2.81 9.98
N ILE A 25 15.69 -2.71 9.54
CA ILE A 25 14.72 -3.80 9.65
C ILE A 25 14.96 -4.74 8.48
N GLU A 26 15.63 -5.86 8.76
CA GLU A 26 15.70 -6.98 7.82
C GLU A 26 14.30 -7.59 7.73
N LEU A 27 13.60 -7.25 6.66
CA LEU A 27 12.35 -7.93 6.32
C LEU A 27 12.71 -9.38 5.94
N PRO A 28 11.92 -10.38 6.37
CA PRO A 28 12.10 -11.73 5.85
C PRO A 28 12.01 -11.69 4.33
N GLU A 29 12.77 -12.57 3.67
CA GLU A 29 12.63 -12.75 2.23
C GLU A 29 11.16 -12.99 1.92
N ILE A 30 10.63 -12.17 1.02
CA ILE A 30 9.29 -12.37 0.48
C ILE A 30 9.25 -13.81 -0.04
N ASN A 31 8.23 -14.57 0.35
CA ASN A 31 7.89 -15.81 -0.33
C ASN A 31 7.39 -15.45 -1.73
N SER A 32 8.29 -15.02 -2.61
CA SER A 32 8.00 -14.83 -4.01
C SER A 32 7.95 -16.22 -4.62
N GLU A 33 6.73 -16.73 -4.79
CA GLU A 33 6.36 -17.84 -5.68
C GLU A 33 6.84 -17.69 -7.14
N TYR A 34 7.58 -16.63 -7.46
CA TYR A 34 8.10 -16.30 -8.79
C TYR A 34 9.65 -16.22 -8.86
N SER A 35 10.39 -16.44 -7.77
CA SER A 35 11.86 -16.29 -7.76
C SER A 35 12.64 -17.58 -7.46
N ASP A 36 11.99 -18.74 -7.56
CA ASP A 36 12.71 -20.01 -7.55
C ASP A 36 12.50 -20.70 -8.90
N SER A 37 13.56 -20.76 -9.70
CA SER A 37 13.57 -21.49 -10.97
C SER A 37 13.42 -23.00 -10.79
N GLU A 38 13.46 -23.52 -9.56
CA GLU A 38 13.10 -24.91 -9.24
C GLU A 38 11.57 -25.10 -9.04
N ASP A 39 10.75 -24.05 -9.19
CA ASP A 39 9.29 -24.05 -9.00
C ASP A 39 8.50 -24.33 -10.30
N GLU A 40 9.18 -24.48 -11.46
CA GLU A 40 8.54 -24.84 -12.74
C GLU A 40 7.86 -26.23 -12.71
N ASP A 41 8.26 -27.10 -11.78
CA ASP A 41 7.72 -28.46 -11.61
C ASP A 41 6.61 -28.56 -10.55
N ARG A 42 6.24 -27.47 -9.84
CA ARG A 42 5.12 -27.55 -8.89
C ARG A 42 3.80 -27.71 -9.64
N VAL A 43 3.00 -28.66 -9.18
CA VAL A 43 1.65 -28.90 -9.70
C VAL A 43 0.86 -27.60 -9.59
N ARG A 44 0.57 -27.00 -10.75
CA ARG A 44 -0.27 -25.82 -10.87
C ARG A 44 -1.61 -26.10 -10.17
N THR A 45 -1.83 -25.46 -9.02
CA THR A 45 -3.01 -25.68 -8.17
C THR A 45 -4.21 -24.85 -8.62
N PHE A 46 -3.99 -23.89 -9.52
CA PHE A 46 -4.99 -23.00 -10.03
C PHE A 46 -5.02 -23.05 -11.56
N ASP A 47 -6.14 -23.54 -12.09
CA ASP A 47 -6.47 -23.40 -13.50
C ASP A 47 -7.23 -22.09 -13.70
N PRO A 48 -6.61 -21.07 -14.34
CA PRO A 48 -7.26 -19.80 -14.58
C PRO A 48 -8.45 -20.01 -15.51
N PRO A 49 -9.58 -19.36 -15.24
CA PRO A 49 -10.74 -19.41 -16.12
C PRO A 49 -10.45 -18.79 -17.48
N ASP A 50 -11.25 -19.11 -18.49
CA ASP A 50 -11.03 -18.70 -19.89
C ASP A 50 -10.88 -17.18 -20.06
N TRP A 51 -11.66 -16.39 -19.30
CA TRP A 51 -11.58 -14.91 -19.32
C TRP A 51 -10.23 -14.37 -18.84
N ALA A 52 -9.48 -15.15 -18.07
CA ALA A 52 -8.14 -14.82 -17.56
C ALA A 52 -7.03 -15.39 -18.46
N GLN A 53 -7.38 -15.97 -19.62
CA GLN A 53 -6.45 -16.52 -20.59
C GLN A 53 -6.53 -15.77 -21.93
N SER A 54 -5.46 -15.82 -22.72
CA SER A 54 -5.48 -15.30 -24.10
C SER A 54 -6.28 -16.26 -24.98
N PRO A 55 -7.17 -15.80 -25.89
CA PRO A 55 -7.31 -14.42 -26.40
C PRO A 55 -8.31 -13.52 -25.65
N GLU A 56 -9.18 -14.08 -24.81
CA GLU A 56 -10.30 -13.37 -24.17
C GLU A 56 -9.81 -12.26 -23.24
N LEU A 57 -8.77 -12.52 -22.44
CA LEU A 57 -8.14 -11.54 -21.58
C LEU A 57 -7.67 -10.31 -22.35
N ARG A 58 -7.09 -10.51 -23.54
CA ARG A 58 -6.56 -9.40 -24.36
C ARG A 58 -7.68 -8.51 -24.88
N GLU A 59 -8.79 -9.11 -25.31
CA GLU A 59 -9.97 -8.38 -25.75
C GLU A 59 -10.61 -7.60 -24.60
N ALA A 60 -10.74 -8.24 -23.43
CA ALA A 60 -11.25 -7.59 -22.22
C ALA A 60 -10.37 -6.40 -21.79
N LEU A 61 -9.04 -6.56 -21.75
CA LEU A 61 -8.12 -5.46 -21.41
C LEU A 61 -8.20 -4.31 -22.42
N GLN A 62 -8.32 -4.63 -23.72
CA GLN A 62 -8.48 -3.60 -24.75
C GLN A 62 -9.78 -2.81 -24.54
N SER A 63 -10.89 -3.48 -24.21
CA SER A 63 -12.16 -2.81 -23.92
C SER A 63 -12.13 -1.95 -22.65
N GLN A 64 -11.42 -2.40 -21.60
CA GLN A 64 -11.34 -1.72 -20.30
C GLN A 64 -10.34 -0.55 -20.28
N SER A 65 -9.47 -0.44 -21.30
CA SER A 65 -8.39 0.56 -21.35
C SER A 65 -8.81 2.02 -21.23
N THR A 66 -10.08 2.34 -21.54
CA THR A 66 -10.63 3.70 -21.53
C THR A 66 -11.58 3.94 -20.36
N TRP A 67 -11.71 2.98 -19.45
CA TRP A 67 -12.62 3.12 -18.31
C TRP A 67 -11.96 3.92 -17.21
N ASN A 68 -12.69 4.89 -16.67
CA ASN A 68 -12.20 5.67 -15.54
C ASN A 68 -12.24 4.83 -14.24
N PRO A 69 -11.11 4.50 -13.61
CA PRO A 69 -11.12 3.74 -12.36
C PRO A 69 -11.77 4.53 -11.21
N ASP A 70 -11.68 5.87 -11.22
CA ASP A 70 -12.24 6.71 -10.15
C ASP A 70 -13.78 6.70 -10.16
N SER A 71 -14.42 6.52 -11.31
CA SER A 71 -15.89 6.39 -11.38
C SER A 71 -16.38 5.02 -10.89
N ILE A 72 -15.54 3.99 -10.99
CA ILE A 72 -15.87 2.61 -10.61
C ILE A 72 -15.61 2.39 -9.11
N PHE A 73 -14.40 2.73 -8.64
CA PHE A 73 -13.94 2.43 -7.28
C PHE A 73 -14.06 3.61 -6.32
N GLY A 74 -14.14 4.83 -6.86
CA GLY A 74 -14.12 6.05 -6.06
C GLY A 74 -12.74 6.38 -5.49
N PRO A 75 -12.65 7.45 -4.69
CA PRO A 75 -11.39 7.90 -4.10
C PRO A 75 -10.85 6.91 -3.07
N ILE A 76 -9.54 6.67 -3.10
CA ILE A 76 -8.85 5.82 -2.13
C ILE A 76 -8.92 6.47 -0.74
N LYS A 77 -9.61 5.80 0.18
CA LYS A 77 -9.74 6.29 1.56
C LYS A 77 -8.45 6.08 2.35
N PRO A 78 -8.12 6.96 3.31
CA PRO A 78 -6.99 6.75 4.21
C PRO A 78 -7.10 5.42 4.96
N LEU A 79 -5.99 4.68 5.03
CA LEU A 79 -5.95 3.39 5.70
C LEU A 79 -6.08 3.55 7.23
N ARG A 80 -7.05 2.86 7.81
CA ARG A 80 -7.31 2.83 9.26
C ARG A 80 -6.79 1.53 9.85
N MET A 81 -5.57 1.56 10.38
CA MET A 81 -4.90 0.38 10.94
C MET A 81 -5.62 -0.19 12.16
N ASP A 82 -6.29 0.68 12.92
CA ASP A 82 -7.18 0.34 14.03
C ASP A 82 -8.33 -0.57 13.62
N GLU A 83 -8.93 -0.31 12.45
CA GLU A 83 -10.06 -1.08 11.92
C GLU A 83 -9.64 -2.44 11.36
N LEU A 84 -8.50 -2.49 10.66
CA LEU A 84 -8.00 -3.72 10.01
C LEU A 84 -7.55 -4.77 11.02
N PHE A 85 -6.72 -4.37 11.98
CA PHE A 85 -6.09 -5.31 12.91
C PHE A 85 -6.88 -5.47 14.21
N LYS A 86 -7.96 -4.70 14.42
CA LYS A 86 -8.76 -4.67 15.65
C LYS A 86 -7.87 -4.58 16.91
N ALA A 87 -6.70 -3.95 16.77
CA ALA A 87 -5.63 -3.91 17.76
C ALA A 87 -5.49 -2.49 18.32
N ARG A 88 -5.05 -2.38 19.58
CA ARG A 88 -4.82 -1.06 20.18
C ARG A 88 -3.71 -0.31 19.44
N ALA A 89 -3.96 0.96 19.16
CA ALA A 89 -3.07 1.86 18.43
C ALA A 89 -1.63 1.95 19.01
N SER A 90 -1.45 1.60 20.28
CA SER A 90 -0.14 1.55 20.96
C SER A 90 0.86 0.57 20.35
N LYS A 91 0.41 -0.44 19.58
CA LYS A 91 1.31 -1.37 18.87
C LYS A 91 1.77 -0.84 17.51
N PHE A 92 1.16 0.23 17.01
CA PHE A 92 1.60 0.86 15.77
C PHE A 92 2.69 1.87 16.09
N ARG A 93 3.80 1.78 15.36
CA ARG A 93 4.89 2.75 15.45
C ARG A 93 4.35 4.14 15.09
N ALA A 94 4.82 5.16 15.80
CA ALA A 94 4.49 6.55 15.49
C ALA A 94 4.87 6.88 14.04
N ARG A 95 4.01 7.63 13.35
CA ARG A 95 4.21 8.05 11.95
C ARG A 95 5.52 8.84 11.85
N THR A 96 6.44 8.37 11.02
CA THR A 96 7.68 9.07 10.68
C THR A 96 7.48 9.94 9.43
N SER A 97 8.49 10.71 9.03
CA SER A 97 8.43 11.67 7.92
C SER A 97 7.99 11.07 6.57
N SER A 98 8.21 9.77 6.34
CA SER A 98 7.75 9.06 5.14
C SER A 98 6.24 8.92 5.02
N ALA A 99 5.49 9.19 6.10
CA ALA A 99 4.03 9.16 6.13
C ALA A 99 3.40 10.57 6.00
N ASN A 100 4.20 11.60 5.73
CA ASN A 100 3.73 12.98 5.56
C ASN A 100 3.74 13.41 4.08
N TRP A 101 2.73 12.98 3.34
CA TRP A 101 2.45 13.41 1.96
C TRP A 101 1.44 14.57 1.91
N ALA A 102 1.24 15.28 3.03
CA ALA A 102 0.25 16.36 3.14
C ALA A 102 0.77 17.73 2.63
N GLY A 103 1.96 17.76 2.01
CA GLY A 103 2.60 18.97 1.50
C GLY A 103 2.04 19.46 0.16
N THR A 104 2.81 20.33 -0.50
CA THR A 104 2.51 20.95 -1.81
C THR A 104 2.54 19.97 -2.98
N ASP A 105 2.89 18.71 -2.75
CA ASP A 105 3.00 17.64 -3.76
C ASP A 105 1.64 16.96 -4.04
N ARG A 106 0.54 17.68 -3.84
CA ARG A 106 -0.79 17.19 -4.21
C ARG A 106 -1.05 17.51 -5.66
N LEU A 107 -1.63 16.54 -6.38
CA LEU A 107 -2.16 16.75 -7.71
C LEU A 107 -3.19 17.88 -7.69
N THR A 108 -3.04 18.79 -8.64
CA THR A 108 -4.00 19.85 -8.92
C THR A 108 -5.17 19.30 -9.74
N ILE A 109 -6.30 19.99 -9.70
CA ILE A 109 -7.50 19.60 -10.46
C ILE A 109 -7.20 19.63 -11.96
N GLU A 110 -6.35 20.56 -12.40
CA GLU A 110 -5.88 20.66 -13.78
C GLU A 110 -5.07 19.43 -14.20
N GLU A 111 -4.13 18.97 -13.38
CA GLU A 111 -3.33 17.76 -13.66
C GLU A 111 -4.20 16.49 -13.70
N GLU A 112 -5.18 16.37 -12.81
CA GLU A 112 -6.14 15.26 -12.82
C GLU A 112 -6.96 15.24 -14.12
N ARG A 113 -7.41 16.41 -14.59
CA ARG A 113 -8.15 16.54 -15.87
C ARG A 113 -7.28 16.21 -17.07
N ASP A 114 -6.08 16.74 -17.14
CA ASP A 114 -5.15 16.48 -18.24
C ASP A 114 -4.77 15.00 -18.30
N TYR A 115 -4.60 14.37 -17.13
CA TYR A 115 -4.41 12.93 -17.03
C TYR A 115 -5.61 12.14 -17.58
N ALA A 116 -6.84 12.49 -17.17
CA ALA A 116 -8.05 11.80 -17.64
C ALA A 116 -8.23 11.93 -19.17
N ILE A 117 -7.94 13.11 -19.74
CA ILE A 117 -7.96 13.34 -21.19
C ILE A 117 -6.91 12.47 -21.89
N ARG A 118 -5.67 12.45 -21.37
CA ARG A 118 -4.59 11.63 -21.94
C ARG A 118 -4.91 10.14 -21.94
N MET A 119 -5.58 9.67 -20.90
CA MET A 119 -5.98 8.26 -20.77
C MET A 119 -7.25 7.92 -21.58
N GLY A 120 -7.93 8.91 -22.15
CA GLY A 120 -9.19 8.70 -22.87
C GLY A 120 -10.32 8.23 -21.96
N TYR A 121 -10.25 8.57 -20.67
CA TYR A 121 -11.25 8.16 -19.70
C TYR A 121 -12.61 8.78 -20.01
N THR A 122 -13.61 7.91 -20.22
CA THR A 122 -15.00 8.32 -20.38
C THR A 122 -15.63 8.49 -18.99
N SER A 123 -16.31 9.62 -18.77
CA SER A 123 -17.01 9.94 -17.52
C SER A 123 -18.39 9.31 -17.46
#